data_AF-A0A6J3AB00-F1
#
_entry.id   AF-A0A6J3AB00-F1
#
_cell.length_a   1.000
_cell.length_b   1.000
_cell.length_c   1.000
_cell.angle_alpha   90.00
_cell.angle_beta   90.00
_cell.angle_gamma   90.00
#
_symmetry.space_group_name_H-M   'P 1'
#
loop_
_entity.id
_entity.type
_entity.pdbx_description
1 polymer ?
#
loop_
_entity_poly.entity_id
_entity_poly.type
_entity_poly.pdbx_seq_one_letter_code
_entity_poly.pdbx_strand_id
1 'polypeptide(L)'
;MEPRGEKPGEADGVRVTPQLLKSRSGEFALESILLLKLRGLGLVDLGCLGECLGLEWLDLSGNALTQLGPLASLRQLAVLNVANNRNPLCASPTYGAAVQELLPGLKAIDGERVSGRGSDFYQLCRDLDSSLRPSSGPGPRAREAQPWVEPGYWESWPTPSSAILEEACRQFQATLQECRDLDRQAGDSLAQAERVLGPAGTTSSFVF
;
A
#
# COMPACT_ATOMS: atom_id res chain seq x y z
N MET A 1 -2.01 61.91 -22.25
CA MET A 1 -1.02 61.05 -21.56
C MET A 1 -1.46 59.63 -21.83
N GLU A 2 -0.93 59.01 -22.89
CA GLU A 2 -1.28 57.64 -23.25
C GLU A 2 -0.52 56.66 -22.36
N PRO A 3 -1.14 55.57 -21.89
CA PRO A 3 -0.43 54.57 -21.10
C PRO A 3 0.51 53.79 -22.02
N ARG A 4 1.80 53.82 -21.67
CA ARG A 4 2.84 53.02 -22.31
C ARG A 4 2.44 51.55 -22.24
N GLY A 5 2.20 50.95 -23.40
CA GLY A 5 2.12 49.50 -23.54
C GLY A 5 3.44 48.89 -23.10
N GLU A 6 3.46 48.34 -21.89
CA GLU A 6 4.51 47.43 -21.44
C GLU A 6 4.46 46.20 -22.35
N LYS A 7 5.43 46.09 -23.26
CA LYS A 7 5.66 44.84 -24.00
C LYS A 7 6.04 43.78 -22.95
N PRO A 8 5.30 42.67 -22.82
CA PRO A 8 5.71 41.59 -21.94
C PRO A 8 7.04 41.05 -22.47
N GLY A 9 8.01 40.92 -21.56
CA GLY A 9 9.39 40.57 -21.86
C GLY A 9 9.50 39.38 -22.80
N GLU A 10 10.22 39.60 -23.89
CA GLU A 10 10.75 38.59 -24.77
C GLU A 10 11.68 37.71 -23.92
N ALA A 11 11.16 36.58 -23.45
CA ALA A 11 11.94 35.58 -22.75
C ALA A 11 12.89 34.97 -23.77
N ASP A 12 14.16 35.39 -23.76
CA ASP A 12 15.27 34.76 -24.49
C ASP A 12 15.48 33.36 -23.92
N GLY A 13 14.60 32.44 -24.33
CA GLY A 13 14.55 31.08 -23.83
C GLY A 13 15.56 30.22 -24.56
N VAL A 14 16.27 29.38 -23.81
CA VAL A 14 17.34 28.55 -24.37
C VAL A 14 16.73 27.46 -25.27
N ARG A 15 17.24 27.33 -26.48
CA ARG A 15 16.86 26.27 -27.43
C ARG A 15 17.91 25.16 -27.42
N VAL A 16 17.45 23.91 -27.49
CA VAL A 16 18.34 22.75 -27.64
C VAL A 16 19.02 22.76 -29.01
N THR A 17 20.35 22.67 -29.02
CA THR A 17 21.19 22.59 -30.23
C THR A 17 22.08 21.35 -30.20
N PRO A 18 22.59 20.87 -31.35
CA PRO A 18 23.47 19.70 -31.37
C PRO A 18 24.74 19.90 -30.54
N GLN A 19 25.28 21.13 -30.51
CA GLN A 19 26.44 21.49 -29.70
C GLN A 19 26.15 21.34 -28.20
N LEU A 20 24.98 21.80 -27.73
CA LEU A 20 24.55 21.62 -26.35
C LEU A 20 24.44 20.13 -26.00
N LEU A 21 23.81 19.34 -26.87
CA LEU A 21 23.61 17.90 -26.64
C LEU A 21 24.92 17.15 -26.51
N LYS A 22 25.86 17.39 -27.44
CA LYS A 22 27.19 16.78 -27.43
C LYS A 22 28.02 17.22 -26.22
N SER A 23 27.98 18.52 -25.88
CA SER A 23 28.65 19.06 -24.70
C SER A 23 28.13 18.45 -23.39
N ARG A 24 26.83 18.17 -23.29
CA ARG A 24 26.21 17.61 -22.09
C ARG A 24 26.34 16.10 -21.97
N SER A 25 26.34 15.38 -23.09
CA SER A 25 26.45 13.92 -23.12
C SER A 25 27.90 13.44 -23.15
N GLY A 26 28.82 14.22 -23.71
CA GLY A 26 30.19 13.78 -24.03
C GLY A 26 30.28 12.99 -25.33
N GLU A 27 29.17 12.83 -26.05
CA GLU A 27 29.09 12.05 -27.28
C GLU A 27 29.42 12.88 -28.52
N PHE A 28 29.97 12.22 -29.55
CA PHE A 28 30.33 12.86 -30.81
C PHE A 28 29.19 12.84 -31.84
N ALA A 29 28.28 11.88 -31.70
CA ALA A 29 27.10 11.66 -32.55
C ALA A 29 25.83 11.78 -31.70
N LEU A 30 24.70 12.19 -32.31
CA LEU A 30 23.45 12.31 -31.57
C LEU A 30 22.81 10.93 -31.35
N GLU A 31 23.03 10.01 -32.28
CA GLU A 31 22.49 8.66 -32.24
C GLU A 31 23.10 7.79 -31.13
N SER A 32 24.31 8.14 -30.64
CA SER A 32 24.97 7.42 -29.55
C SER A 32 24.54 7.91 -28.16
N ILE A 33 23.75 8.99 -28.06
CA ILE A 33 23.30 9.52 -26.78
C ILE A 33 22.19 8.62 -26.22
N LEU A 34 22.51 7.87 -25.17
CA LEU A 34 21.55 7.01 -24.45
C LEU A 34 20.92 7.72 -23.25
N LEU A 35 21.68 8.60 -22.59
CA LEU A 35 21.27 9.29 -21.37
C LEU A 35 21.56 10.77 -21.48
N LEU A 36 20.57 11.60 -21.15
CA LEU A 36 20.73 13.05 -21.18
C LEU A 36 20.07 13.74 -19.98
N LYS A 37 20.85 14.60 -19.31
CA LYS A 37 20.42 15.45 -18.19
C LYS A 37 20.47 16.91 -18.60
N LEU A 38 19.31 17.52 -18.82
CA LEU A 38 19.11 18.92 -19.19
C LEU A 38 18.29 19.69 -18.15
N ARG A 39 18.42 19.32 -16.87
CA ARG A 39 17.67 19.93 -15.77
C ARG A 39 18.04 21.41 -15.57
N GLY A 40 17.03 22.27 -15.40
CA GLY A 40 17.22 23.64 -14.90
C GLY A 40 17.95 24.59 -15.84
N LEU A 41 17.86 24.38 -17.16
CA LEU A 41 18.58 25.18 -18.16
C LEU A 41 17.75 26.30 -18.79
N GLY A 42 16.52 26.50 -18.32
CA GLY A 42 15.62 27.51 -18.89
C GLY A 42 15.22 27.18 -20.32
N LEU A 43 15.18 25.89 -20.69
CA LEU A 43 14.82 25.47 -22.04
C LEU A 43 13.37 25.82 -22.34
N VAL A 44 13.11 26.46 -23.48
CA VAL A 44 11.75 26.72 -23.99
C VAL A 44 11.43 25.92 -25.24
N ASP A 45 12.47 25.45 -25.94
CA ASP A 45 12.36 24.71 -27.21
C ASP A 45 13.31 23.51 -27.22
N LEU A 46 12.75 22.33 -27.52
CA LEU A 46 13.47 21.06 -27.61
C LEU A 46 14.26 20.90 -28.90
N GLY A 47 14.08 21.75 -29.91
CA GLY A 47 14.93 21.81 -31.10
C GLY A 47 15.22 20.44 -31.72
N CYS A 48 16.51 20.11 -31.86
CA CYS A 48 16.99 18.87 -32.46
C CYS A 48 16.99 17.66 -31.50
N LEU A 49 16.37 17.73 -30.32
CA LEU A 49 16.38 16.62 -29.36
C LEU A 49 15.76 15.33 -29.92
N GLY A 50 14.80 15.46 -30.83
CA GLY A 50 14.17 14.33 -31.53
C GLY A 50 15.10 13.53 -32.44
N GLU A 51 16.31 14.03 -32.72
CA GLU A 51 17.34 13.35 -33.51
C GLU A 51 18.17 12.35 -32.68
N CYS A 52 18.05 12.38 -31.34
CA CYS A 52 18.76 11.46 -30.44
C CYS A 52 18.04 10.09 -30.40
N LEU A 53 18.00 9.37 -31.51
CA LEU A 53 17.16 8.17 -31.67
C LEU A 53 17.50 7.02 -30.71
N GLY A 54 18.72 6.98 -30.17
CA GLY A 54 19.17 6.03 -29.15
C GLY A 54 18.79 6.41 -27.71
N LEU A 55 18.12 7.54 -27.49
CA LEU A 55 17.90 8.06 -26.15
C LEU A 55 16.92 7.18 -25.36
N GLU A 56 17.38 6.65 -24.23
CA GLU A 56 16.61 5.79 -23.32
C GLU A 56 16.19 6.52 -22.04
N TRP A 57 17.00 7.49 -21.59
CA TRP A 57 16.79 8.22 -20.35
C TRP A 57 16.95 9.72 -20.55
N LEU A 58 15.92 10.51 -20.20
CA LEU A 58 15.89 11.94 -20.41
C LEU A 58 15.33 12.69 -19.20
N ASP A 59 16.11 13.65 -18.68
CA ASP A 59 15.67 14.60 -17.66
C ASP A 59 15.67 16.03 -18.20
N LEU A 60 14.47 16.57 -18.35
CA LEU A 60 14.14 17.93 -18.76
C LEU A 60 13.50 18.73 -17.60
N SER A 61 13.61 18.26 -16.36
CA SER A 61 12.93 18.90 -15.23
C SER A 61 13.41 20.33 -14.97
N GLY A 62 12.53 21.18 -14.46
CA GLY A 62 12.87 22.56 -14.09
C GLY A 62 13.19 23.47 -15.27
N ASN A 63 12.63 23.20 -16.46
CA ASN A 63 12.75 24.08 -17.63
C ASN A 63 11.45 24.88 -17.85
N ALA A 64 11.35 25.59 -18.97
CA ALA A 64 10.19 26.40 -19.35
C ALA A 64 9.50 25.86 -20.61
N LEU A 65 9.51 24.54 -20.79
CA LEU A 65 8.93 23.87 -21.95
C LEU A 65 7.40 23.97 -21.92
N THR A 66 6.79 24.27 -23.07
CA THR A 66 5.33 24.32 -23.25
C THR A 66 4.79 23.14 -24.09
N GLN A 67 5.67 22.47 -24.82
CA GLN A 67 5.33 21.39 -25.74
C GLN A 67 6.41 20.31 -25.76
N LEU A 68 6.01 19.07 -26.01
CA LEU A 68 6.89 17.90 -26.06
C LEU A 68 6.94 17.25 -27.45
N GLY A 69 6.38 17.89 -28.47
CA GLY A 69 6.27 17.34 -29.83
C GLY A 69 7.55 16.73 -30.40
N PRO A 70 8.73 17.38 -30.25
CA PRO A 70 10.00 16.82 -30.71
C PRO A 70 10.41 15.50 -30.06
N LEU A 71 9.81 15.10 -28.93
CA LEU A 71 10.09 13.80 -28.31
C LEU A 71 9.40 12.64 -29.04
N ALA A 72 8.40 12.87 -29.87
CA ALA A 72 7.58 11.81 -30.51
C ALA A 72 8.39 10.80 -31.35
N SER A 73 9.57 11.20 -31.85
CA SER A 73 10.47 10.33 -32.60
C SER A 73 11.31 9.39 -31.73
N LEU A 74 11.40 9.63 -30.42
CA LEU A 74 12.27 8.92 -29.48
C LEU A 74 11.67 7.59 -29.03
N ARG A 75 11.60 6.62 -29.95
CA ARG A 75 10.94 5.32 -29.72
C ARG A 75 11.61 4.44 -28.65
N GLN A 76 12.89 4.67 -28.37
CA GLN A 76 13.64 3.93 -27.35
C GLN A 76 13.53 4.53 -25.95
N LEU A 77 12.88 5.70 -25.82
CA LEU A 77 12.81 6.41 -24.55
C LEU A 77 12.01 5.62 -23.52
N ALA A 78 12.67 5.20 -22.45
CA ALA A 78 12.11 4.40 -21.39
C ALA A 78 11.80 5.22 -20.14
N VAL A 79 12.55 6.30 -19.89
CA VAL A 79 12.38 7.15 -18.72
C VAL A 79 12.41 8.62 -19.13
N LEU A 80 11.36 9.35 -18.77
CA LEU A 80 11.22 10.78 -19.01
C LEU A 80 10.92 11.51 -17.70
N ASN A 81 11.65 12.59 -17.44
CA ASN A 81 11.32 13.53 -16.39
C ASN A 81 11.14 14.93 -16.99
N VAL A 82 9.94 15.47 -16.91
CA VAL A 82 9.59 16.85 -17.31
C VAL A 82 8.93 17.61 -16.14
N ALA A 83 9.06 17.12 -14.91
CA ALA A 83 8.56 17.78 -13.72
C ALA A 83 9.04 19.23 -13.60
N ASN A 84 8.24 20.09 -12.97
CA ASN A 84 8.55 21.52 -12.79
C ASN A 84 8.81 22.28 -14.11
N ASN A 85 8.16 21.87 -15.20
CA ASN A 85 8.07 22.69 -16.41
C ASN A 85 6.83 23.58 -16.40
N ARG A 86 6.82 24.61 -17.25
CA ARG A 86 5.64 25.45 -17.52
C ARG A 86 4.65 24.82 -18.50
N ASN A 87 4.75 23.51 -18.73
CA ASN A 87 3.92 22.82 -19.70
C ASN A 87 2.49 22.71 -19.15
N PRO A 88 1.47 23.27 -19.83
CA PRO A 88 0.08 23.16 -19.39
C PRO A 88 -0.39 21.69 -19.32
N LEU A 89 0.24 20.79 -20.08
CA LEU A 89 -0.01 19.35 -19.98
C LEU A 89 0.33 18.82 -18.58
N CYS A 90 1.43 19.24 -17.95
CA CYS A 90 1.83 18.75 -16.62
C CYS A 90 0.83 19.14 -15.51
N ALA A 91 0.01 20.17 -15.74
CA ALA A 91 -1.07 20.57 -14.82
C ALA A 91 -2.39 19.84 -15.10
N SER A 92 -2.51 19.13 -16.23
CA SER A 92 -3.74 18.43 -16.62
C SER A 92 -3.82 17.05 -15.96
N PRO A 93 -5.00 16.60 -15.49
CA PRO A 93 -5.19 15.23 -15.03
C PRO A 93 -4.97 14.18 -16.14
N THR A 94 -5.05 14.58 -17.41
CA THR A 94 -4.79 13.70 -18.56
C THR A 94 -3.32 13.62 -18.96
N TYR A 95 -2.44 14.33 -18.25
CA TYR A 95 -1.02 14.42 -18.53
C TYR A 95 -0.35 13.07 -18.83
N GLY A 96 -0.45 12.13 -17.89
CA GLY A 96 0.21 10.84 -18.00
C GLY A 96 -0.26 10.05 -19.23
N ALA A 97 -1.57 10.06 -19.49
CA ALA A 97 -2.15 9.42 -20.67
C ALA A 97 -1.69 10.10 -21.97
N ALA A 98 -1.68 11.43 -22.02
CA ALA A 98 -1.24 12.17 -23.21
C ALA A 98 0.26 11.94 -23.53
N VAL A 99 1.11 11.87 -22.51
CA VAL A 99 2.53 11.55 -22.68
C VAL A 99 2.72 10.09 -23.12
N GLN A 100 1.90 9.18 -22.60
CA GLN A 100 1.93 7.77 -22.98
C GLN A 100 1.43 7.53 -24.41
N GLU A 101 0.45 8.30 -24.89
CA GLU A 101 0.04 8.32 -26.31
C GLU A 101 1.17 8.82 -27.21
N LEU A 102 1.88 9.87 -26.78
CA LEU A 102 3.04 10.40 -27.52
C LEU A 102 4.20 9.39 -27.57
N LEU A 103 4.40 8.67 -26.46
CA LEU A 103 5.55 7.79 -26.21
C LEU A 103 5.09 6.47 -25.56
N PRO A 104 4.53 5.54 -26.36
CA PRO A 104 3.92 4.31 -25.82
C PRO A 104 4.92 3.34 -25.17
N GLY A 105 6.22 3.50 -25.44
CA GLY A 105 7.30 2.68 -24.87
C GLY A 105 7.79 3.13 -23.47
N LEU A 106 7.28 4.26 -22.95
CA LEU A 106 7.73 4.78 -21.66
C LEU A 106 7.40 3.84 -20.52
N LYS A 107 8.39 3.59 -19.67
CA LYS A 107 8.29 2.79 -18.44
C LYS A 107 8.06 3.67 -17.23
N ALA A 108 8.63 4.87 -17.21
CA ALA A 108 8.48 5.81 -16.12
C ALA A 108 8.39 7.27 -16.60
N ILE A 109 7.50 8.03 -15.96
CA ILE A 109 7.27 9.46 -16.17
C ILE A 109 7.39 10.16 -14.81
N ASP A 110 8.25 11.17 -14.71
CA ASP A 110 8.41 12.01 -13.50
C ASP A 110 8.71 11.24 -12.20
N GLY A 111 9.29 10.04 -12.33
CA GLY A 111 9.60 9.14 -11.22
C GLY A 111 8.50 8.12 -10.91
N GLU A 112 7.33 8.22 -11.54
CA GLU A 112 6.26 7.23 -11.44
C GLU A 112 6.35 6.18 -12.54
N ARG A 113 6.12 4.91 -12.19
CA ARG A 113 6.07 3.83 -13.16
C ARG A 113 4.71 3.84 -13.86
N VAL A 114 4.73 3.90 -15.18
CA VAL A 114 3.51 3.98 -16.01
C VAL A 114 3.29 2.77 -16.90
N SER A 115 4.30 1.90 -17.05
CA SER A 115 4.14 0.63 -17.77
C SER A 115 5.10 -0.46 -17.28
N GLY A 116 4.82 -1.69 -17.73
CA GLY A 116 5.60 -2.89 -17.40
C GLY A 116 5.27 -3.49 -16.03
N ARG A 117 6.03 -4.50 -15.61
CA ARG A 117 5.80 -5.17 -14.33
C ARG A 117 5.81 -4.18 -13.17
N GLY A 118 4.75 -4.17 -12.37
CA GLY A 118 4.60 -3.31 -11.20
C GLY A 118 3.94 -1.95 -11.47
N SER A 119 3.53 -1.62 -12.70
CA SER A 119 2.74 -0.40 -12.96
C SER A 119 1.38 -0.41 -12.28
N ASP A 120 0.77 -1.59 -12.12
CA ASP A 120 -0.56 -1.76 -11.53
C ASP A 120 -0.64 -1.23 -10.09
N PHE A 121 0.46 -1.34 -9.34
CA PHE A 121 0.57 -0.78 -8.00
C PHE A 121 0.43 0.75 -8.02
N TYR A 122 1.16 1.42 -8.92
CA TYR A 122 1.09 2.87 -9.05
C TYR A 122 -0.27 3.34 -9.62
N GLN A 123 -0.89 2.53 -10.48
CA GLN A 123 -2.25 2.79 -10.94
C GLN A 123 -3.25 2.71 -9.78
N LEU A 124 -3.18 1.66 -8.95
CA LEU A 124 -4.01 1.49 -7.76
C LEU A 124 -3.85 2.66 -6.78
N CYS A 125 -2.62 3.12 -6.53
CA CYS A 125 -2.38 4.30 -5.70
C CYS A 125 -3.07 5.54 -6.25
N ARG A 126 -2.97 5.81 -7.56
CA ARG A 126 -3.65 6.94 -8.20
C ARG A 126 -5.17 6.82 -8.15
N ASP A 127 -5.70 5.62 -8.33
CA ASP A 127 -7.14 5.37 -8.26
C ASP A 127 -7.66 5.61 -6.84
N LEU A 128 -6.93 5.15 -5.82
CA LEU A 128 -7.23 5.42 -4.41
C LEU A 128 -7.19 6.92 -4.11
N ASP A 129 -6.12 7.62 -4.49
CA ASP A 129 -5.99 9.07 -4.28
C ASP A 129 -7.11 9.84 -4.97
N SER A 130 -7.48 9.45 -6.19
CA SER A 130 -8.61 10.06 -6.92
C SER A 130 -9.94 9.84 -6.18
N SER A 131 -10.12 8.68 -5.55
CA SER A 131 -11.30 8.34 -4.76
C SER A 131 -11.36 9.12 -3.43
N LEU A 132 -10.21 9.50 -2.89
CA LEU A 132 -10.08 10.26 -1.64
C LEU A 132 -10.25 11.77 -1.83
N ARG A 133 -10.17 12.29 -3.06
CA ARG A 133 -10.36 13.73 -3.32
C ARG A 133 -11.80 14.14 -3.00
N PRO A 134 -12.02 15.14 -2.13
CA PRO A 134 -13.36 15.64 -1.85
C PRO A 134 -14.04 16.09 -3.14
N SER A 135 -15.21 15.53 -3.43
CA SER A 135 -16.10 16.05 -4.47
C SER A 135 -16.29 17.55 -4.24
N SER A 136 -16.00 18.38 -5.26
CA SER A 136 -16.22 19.83 -5.22
C SER A 136 -17.70 20.23 -5.27
N GLY A 137 -18.62 19.27 -5.15
CA GLY A 137 -20.05 19.53 -5.00
C GLY A 137 -20.48 19.59 -3.53
N PRO A 138 -21.70 20.08 -3.23
CA PRO A 138 -22.32 19.91 -1.92
C PRO A 138 -22.70 18.42 -1.77
N GLY A 139 -21.69 17.57 -1.57
CA GLY A 139 -21.90 16.18 -1.21
C GLY A 139 -22.51 16.08 0.19
N PRO A 140 -23.25 14.99 0.50
CA PRO A 140 -23.76 14.78 1.84
C PRO A 140 -22.57 14.88 2.80
N ARG A 141 -22.70 15.77 3.81
CA ARG A 141 -21.68 15.99 4.84
C ARG A 141 -21.12 14.63 5.26
N ALA A 142 -19.80 14.46 5.13
CA ALA A 142 -19.12 13.26 5.56
C ALA A 142 -19.65 12.91 6.95
N ARG A 143 -20.38 11.80 7.04
CA ARG A 143 -20.95 11.35 8.31
C ARG A 143 -19.78 11.21 9.27
N GLU A 144 -19.84 11.93 10.38
CA GLU A 144 -18.84 11.82 11.44
C GLU A 144 -18.60 10.34 11.74
N ALA A 145 -17.33 9.95 11.80
CA ALA A 145 -16.96 8.57 12.06
C ALA A 145 -17.57 8.17 13.41
N GLN A 146 -18.56 7.28 13.36
CA GLN A 146 -19.15 6.70 14.56
C GLN A 146 -18.14 5.70 15.15
N PRO A 147 -18.08 5.56 16.48
CA PRO A 147 -17.36 4.46 17.11
C PRO A 147 -17.78 3.14 16.47
N TRP A 148 -16.81 2.31 16.06
CA TRP A 148 -17.08 0.99 15.45
C TRP A 148 -17.71 -0.02 16.42
N VAL A 149 -17.95 0.42 17.66
CA VAL A 149 -18.41 -0.36 18.78
C VAL A 149 -19.37 0.50 19.61
N GLU A 150 -20.48 -0.10 20.04
CA GLU A 150 -21.41 0.54 20.97
C GLU A 150 -20.74 0.87 22.31
N PRO A 151 -21.10 2.00 22.95
CA PRO A 151 -20.71 2.29 24.32
C PRO A 151 -21.08 1.11 25.24
N GLY A 152 -20.10 0.58 25.98
CA GLY A 152 -20.31 -0.55 26.89
C GLY A 152 -19.96 -1.93 26.35
N TYR A 153 -19.58 -2.08 25.08
CA TYR A 153 -19.14 -3.40 24.55
C TYR A 153 -17.91 -3.96 25.28
N TRP A 154 -17.01 -3.08 25.72
CA TRP A 154 -15.82 -3.46 26.50
C TRP A 154 -16.10 -3.54 28.01
N GLU A 155 -17.30 -3.20 28.45
CA GLU A 155 -17.67 -3.36 29.85
C GLU A 155 -17.88 -4.85 30.13
N SER A 156 -17.27 -5.33 31.22
CA SER A 156 -17.42 -6.72 31.64
C SER A 156 -18.90 -7.02 31.84
N TRP A 157 -19.37 -8.09 31.19
CA TRP A 157 -20.69 -8.70 31.40
C TRP A 157 -21.10 -8.62 32.88
N PRO A 158 -22.37 -8.34 33.19
CA PRO A 158 -22.80 -8.22 34.58
C PRO A 158 -22.33 -9.47 35.33
N THR A 159 -21.54 -9.24 36.38
CA THR A 159 -21.05 -10.32 37.25
C THR A 159 -22.25 -11.22 37.58
N PRO A 160 -22.16 -12.55 37.36
CA PRO A 160 -23.24 -13.45 37.70
C PRO A 160 -23.71 -13.12 39.10
N SER A 161 -25.02 -12.95 39.30
CA SER A 161 -25.58 -12.61 40.60
C SER A 161 -25.02 -13.58 41.64
N SER A 162 -24.59 -13.05 42.80
CA SER A 162 -23.95 -13.84 43.85
C SER A 162 -24.72 -15.12 44.19
N ALA A 163 -26.04 -15.07 44.09
CA ALA A 163 -26.94 -16.21 44.26
C ALA A 163 -26.70 -17.38 43.28
N ILE A 164 -26.39 -17.10 42.00
CA ILE A 164 -26.08 -18.16 41.03
C ILE A 164 -24.75 -18.82 41.38
N LEU A 165 -23.77 -18.02 41.79
CA LEU A 165 -22.45 -18.53 42.18
C LEU A 165 -22.52 -19.34 43.46
N GLU A 166 -23.26 -18.85 44.47
CA GLU A 166 -23.48 -19.54 45.74
C GLU A 166 -24.22 -20.87 45.56
N GLU A 167 -25.25 -20.90 44.71
CA GLU A 167 -26.00 -22.12 44.43
C GLU A 167 -25.16 -23.13 43.65
N ALA A 168 -24.37 -22.69 42.67
CA ALA A 168 -23.43 -23.55 41.96
C ALA A 168 -22.37 -24.14 42.91
N CYS A 169 -21.81 -23.33 43.82
CA CYS A 169 -20.87 -23.81 44.83
C CYS A 169 -21.52 -24.82 45.80
N ARG A 170 -22.77 -24.59 46.21
CA ARG A 170 -23.51 -25.51 47.08
C ARG A 170 -23.76 -26.85 46.39
N GLN A 171 -24.21 -26.83 45.14
CA GLN A 171 -24.47 -28.04 44.35
C GLN A 171 -23.19 -28.85 44.17
N PHE A 172 -22.08 -28.19 43.84
CA PHE A 172 -20.79 -28.85 43.71
C PHE A 172 -20.33 -29.51 45.02
N GLN A 173 -20.47 -28.83 46.16
CA GLN A 173 -20.13 -29.38 47.47
C GLN A 173 -21.00 -30.59 47.85
N ALA A 174 -22.30 -30.53 47.54
CA ALA A 174 -23.22 -31.64 47.78
C ALA A 174 -22.79 -32.89 46.99
N THR A 175 -22.46 -32.73 45.71
CA THR A 175 -21.98 -33.85 44.87
C THR A 175 -20.67 -34.44 45.39
N LEU A 176 -19.72 -33.60 45.83
CA LEU A 176 -18.46 -34.10 46.42
C LEU A 176 -18.69 -34.90 47.70
N GLN A 177 -19.65 -34.49 48.52
CA GLN A 177 -19.98 -35.22 49.74
C GLN A 177 -20.58 -36.59 49.42
N GLU A 178 -21.50 -36.64 48.45
CA GLU A 178 -22.09 -37.90 47.98
C GLU A 178 -21.03 -38.87 47.46
N CYS A 179 -20.07 -38.38 46.66
CA CYS A 179 -18.97 -39.23 46.17
C CYS A 179 -18.13 -39.82 47.31
N ARG A 180 -17.86 -39.06 48.37
CA ARG A 180 -17.10 -39.53 49.54
C ARG A 180 -17.86 -40.58 50.34
N ASP A 181 -19.17 -40.40 50.47
CA ASP A 181 -20.02 -41.34 51.20
C ASP A 181 -20.13 -42.67 50.44
N LEU A 182 -20.26 -42.61 49.11
CA LEU A 182 -20.23 -43.80 48.25
C LEU A 182 -18.88 -44.53 48.30
N ASP A 183 -17.76 -43.80 48.30
CA ASP A 183 -16.42 -44.39 48.41
C ASP A 183 -16.25 -45.12 49.75
N ARG A 184 -16.72 -44.52 50.84
CA ARG A 184 -16.74 -45.18 52.17
C ARG A 184 -17.60 -46.45 52.15
N GLN A 185 -18.81 -46.38 51.58
CA GLN A 185 -19.70 -47.54 51.49
C GLN A 185 -19.10 -48.67 50.65
N ALA A 186 -18.44 -48.34 49.54
CA ALA A 186 -17.73 -49.30 48.72
C ALA A 186 -16.58 -49.97 49.50
N GLY A 187 -15.80 -49.18 50.26
CA GLY A 187 -14.75 -49.69 51.14
C GLY A 187 -15.27 -50.64 52.21
N ASP A 188 -16.37 -50.28 52.88
CA ASP A 188 -16.99 -51.13 53.90
C ASP A 188 -17.53 -52.44 53.31
N SER A 189 -18.14 -52.37 52.12
CA SER A 189 -18.64 -53.54 51.39
C SER A 189 -17.50 -54.49 50.96
N LEU A 190 -16.39 -53.94 50.47
CA LEU A 190 -15.19 -54.72 50.15
C LEU A 190 -14.60 -55.39 51.40
N ALA A 191 -14.45 -54.65 52.50
CA ALA A 191 -13.95 -55.20 53.76
C ALA A 191 -14.87 -56.30 54.31
N GLN A 192 -16.19 -56.16 54.16
CA GLN A 192 -17.15 -57.19 54.54
C GLN A 192 -17.01 -58.45 53.66
N ALA A 193 -16.87 -58.29 52.34
CA ALA A 193 -16.65 -59.39 51.43
C ALA A 193 -15.33 -60.14 51.72
N GLU A 194 -14.24 -59.41 51.99
CA GLU A 194 -12.95 -59.99 52.39
C GLU A 194 -13.04 -60.78 53.70
N ARG A 195 -13.82 -60.31 54.69
CA ARG A 195 -14.04 -61.06 55.94
C ARG A 195 -14.83 -62.35 55.72
N VAL A 196 -15.77 -62.37 54.78
CA VAL A 196 -16.53 -63.57 54.41
C VAL A 196 -15.66 -64.55 53.60
N LEU A 197 -14.72 -64.03 52.80
CA LEU A 197 -13.80 -64.81 51.96
C LEU A 197 -12.47 -65.16 52.64
N GLY A 198 -12.22 -64.70 53.88
CA GLY A 198 -11.03 -65.00 54.68
C GLY A 198 -10.95 -66.48 55.08
N PRO A 199 -9.73 -67.04 55.28
CA PRO A 199 -9.46 -68.45 55.01
C PRO A 199 -10.05 -69.38 56.08
N ALA A 200 -11.16 -70.03 55.75
CA ALA A 200 -11.56 -71.29 56.35
C ALA A 200 -11.06 -72.47 55.48
N GLY A 201 -9.90 -73.01 55.86
CA GLY A 201 -9.53 -74.42 55.70
C GLY A 201 -9.37 -75.00 54.29
N THR A 202 -8.12 -75.20 53.86
CA THR A 202 -7.73 -76.42 53.13
C THR A 202 -6.20 -76.57 53.12
N THR A 203 -5.61 -76.86 54.27
CA THR A 203 -4.36 -77.64 54.29
C THR A 203 -4.73 -79.11 54.10
N SER A 204 -5.05 -79.50 52.86
CA SER A 204 -5.12 -80.91 52.49
C SER A 204 -3.71 -81.36 52.13
N SER A 205 -3.05 -82.02 53.09
CA SER A 205 -1.82 -82.76 52.88
C SER A 205 -2.12 -83.97 51.99
N PHE A 206 -1.54 -84.02 50.79
CA PHE A 206 -1.34 -85.28 50.08
C PHE A 206 0.13 -85.71 50.26
N VAL A 207 0.29 -86.83 50.97
CA VAL A 207 1.51 -87.65 51.00
C VAL A 207 1.35 -88.70 49.89
N PHE A 208 2.41 -88.84 49.08
CA PHE A 208 2.72 -89.81 48.01
C PHE A 208 1.62 -90.74 47.49
#